data_AF-A0A519ZKB3-F1
#
_entry.id   AF-A0A519ZKB3-F1
#
_cell.length_a   1.000
_cell.length_b   1.000
_cell.length_c   1.000
_cell.angle_alpha   90.00
_cell.angle_beta   90.00
_cell.angle_gamma   90.00
#
_symmetry.space_group_name_H-M   'P 1'
#
loop_
_entity.id
_entity.type
_entity.pdbx_description
1 polymer ?
#
loop_
_entity_poly.entity_id
_entity_poly.type
_entity_poly.pdbx_seq_one_letter_code
_entity_poly.pdbx_strand_id
1 'polypeptide(L)'
;MRTSAPGSKAGGFTLIELMVVVAIIAITAAVATLALPNPSASRLEREAVRLVAFLESARAEARSGGLTVLWVPQANGSGNDYQFIGLPQAMQPSLRWMEPEVRAEVVGARSIVLGPEPVIGAQSLILRLGDQQLVISTDGLTAFAPYHGEPPEVDLPPGANGEGLTGALNGQ
;
A
#
# COMPACT_ATOMS: atom_id res chain seq x y z
N MET A 1 36.02 -73.67 -0.30
CA MET A 1 35.22 -72.59 0.32
C MET A 1 35.47 -71.30 -0.44
N ARG A 2 34.46 -70.77 -1.14
CA ARG A 2 34.49 -69.42 -1.72
C ARG A 2 33.77 -68.50 -0.73
N THR A 3 34.46 -67.48 -0.23
CA THR A 3 33.81 -66.36 0.45
C THR A 3 34.03 -65.13 -0.42
N SER A 4 32.93 -64.53 -0.84
CA SER A 4 32.88 -63.25 -1.53
C SER A 4 32.69 -62.17 -0.48
N ALA A 5 33.46 -61.08 -0.55
CA ALA A 5 33.13 -59.83 0.13
C ALA A 5 32.81 -58.78 -0.95
N PRO A 6 31.64 -58.11 -0.91
CA PRO A 6 31.30 -57.09 -1.88
C PRO A 6 32.09 -55.81 -1.61
N GLY A 7 32.84 -55.35 -2.61
CA GLY A 7 33.44 -54.01 -2.59
C GLY A 7 32.34 -52.96 -2.70
N SER A 8 32.23 -52.08 -1.72
CA SER A 8 31.42 -50.88 -1.79
C SER A 8 31.91 -50.02 -2.96
N LYS A 9 31.11 -49.92 -4.03
CA LYS A 9 31.35 -48.89 -5.04
C LYS A 9 31.05 -47.54 -4.42
N ALA A 10 32.08 -46.90 -3.89
CA ALA A 10 32.05 -45.46 -3.66
C ALA A 10 31.82 -44.80 -5.03
N GLY A 11 30.60 -44.31 -5.26
CA GLY A 11 30.28 -43.50 -6.42
C GLY A 11 31.08 -42.21 -6.34
N GLY A 12 32.07 -42.06 -7.23
CA GLY A 12 32.87 -40.86 -7.33
C GLY A 12 32.03 -39.72 -7.89
N PHE A 13 32.04 -38.58 -7.21
CA PHE A 13 31.44 -37.33 -7.67
C PHE A 13 32.11 -36.91 -8.98
N THR A 14 31.34 -36.69 -10.05
CA THR A 14 31.92 -36.31 -11.33
C THR A 14 32.17 -34.80 -11.37
N LEU A 15 33.14 -34.36 -12.18
CA LEU A 15 33.40 -32.92 -12.39
C LEU A 15 32.16 -32.20 -12.93
N ILE A 16 31.40 -32.86 -13.81
CA ILE A 16 30.15 -32.30 -14.36
C ILE A 16 29.06 -32.16 -13.29
N GLU A 17 28.97 -33.10 -12.35
CA GLU A 17 28.02 -33.04 -11.22
C GLU A 17 28.32 -31.85 -10.32
N LEU A 18 29.61 -31.62 -10.02
CA LEU A 18 30.03 -30.43 -9.27
C LEU A 18 29.71 -29.13 -10.03
N MET A 19 29.98 -29.08 -11.34
CA MET A 19 29.67 -27.90 -12.16
C MET A 19 28.17 -27.58 -12.18
N VAL A 20 27.32 -28.61 -12.33
CA VAL A 20 25.86 -28.44 -12.34
C VAL A 20 25.35 -27.96 -10.98
N VAL A 21 25.83 -28.53 -9.88
CA VAL A 21 25.44 -28.10 -8.52
C VAL A 21 25.80 -26.63 -8.30
N VAL A 22 27.02 -26.23 -8.64
CA VAL A 22 27.45 -24.83 -8.50
C VAL A 22 26.62 -23.91 -9.41
N ALA A 23 26.31 -24.34 -10.64
CA ALA A 23 25.45 -23.57 -11.53
C ALA A 23 24.03 -23.37 -10.97
N ILE A 24 23.42 -24.42 -10.41
CA ILE A 24 22.10 -24.34 -9.78
C ILE A 24 22.14 -23.44 -8.53
N ILE A 25 23.15 -23.57 -7.68
CA ILE A 25 23.33 -22.70 -6.51
C ILE A 25 23.47 -21.24 -6.94
N ALA A 26 24.26 -20.96 -7.98
CA ALA A 26 24.45 -19.60 -8.48
C ALA A 26 23.15 -18.99 -9.02
N ILE A 27 22.38 -19.74 -9.82
CA ILE A 27 21.08 -19.28 -10.33
C ILE A 27 20.10 -19.07 -9.17
N THR A 28 20.04 -20.02 -8.24
CA THR A 28 19.14 -19.94 -7.08
C THR A 28 19.48 -18.73 -6.21
N ALA A 29 20.77 -18.47 -5.97
CA ALA A 29 21.23 -17.31 -5.23
C ALA A 29 20.90 -15.99 -5.96
N ALA A 30 21.05 -15.94 -7.29
CA ALA A 30 20.70 -14.77 -8.09
C ALA A 30 19.18 -14.48 -8.07
N VAL A 31 18.33 -15.51 -8.07
CA VAL A 31 16.87 -15.32 -7.93
C VAL A 31 16.50 -14.89 -6.51
N ALA A 32 17.17 -15.44 -5.49
CA ALA A 32 16.90 -15.10 -4.08
C ALA A 32 17.17 -13.62 -3.76
N THR A 33 18.15 -12.98 -4.41
CA THR A 33 18.43 -11.54 -4.21
C THR A 33 17.37 -10.61 -4.81
N LEU A 34 16.67 -11.05 -5.87
CA LEU A 34 15.55 -10.32 -6.47
C LEU A 34 14.25 -10.45 -5.65
N ALA A 35 14.16 -11.46 -4.78
CA ALA A 35 12.98 -11.73 -3.97
C ALA A 35 12.95 -10.99 -2.62
N LEU A 36 13.95 -10.14 -2.31
CA LEU A 36 13.94 -9.40 -1.04
C LEU A 36 12.77 -8.40 -1.01
N PRO A 37 11.87 -8.50 -0.02
CA PRO A 37 10.81 -7.52 0.18
C PRO A 37 11.40 -6.12 0.37
N ASN A 38 10.78 -5.11 -0.25
CA ASN A 38 11.25 -3.74 -0.15
C ASN A 38 10.96 -3.20 1.28
N PRO A 39 11.97 -2.97 2.12
CA PRO A 39 11.73 -2.67 3.54
C PRO A 39 11.04 -1.31 3.73
N SER A 40 11.21 -0.36 2.80
CA SER A 40 10.52 0.93 2.79
C SER A 40 9.00 0.77 2.60
N ALA A 41 8.55 -0.16 1.75
CA ALA A 41 7.12 -0.44 1.56
C ALA A 41 6.48 -0.90 2.87
N SER A 42 7.12 -1.84 3.57
CA SER A 42 6.62 -2.32 4.87
C SER A 42 6.59 -1.23 5.95
N ARG A 43 7.53 -0.27 5.91
CA ARG A 43 7.57 0.87 6.84
C ARG A 43 6.44 1.85 6.52
N LEU A 44 6.24 2.15 5.25
CA LEU A 44 5.18 3.04 4.78
C LEU A 44 3.79 2.48 5.13
N GLU A 45 3.58 1.17 5.01
CA GLU A 45 2.35 0.50 5.43
C GLU A 45 2.07 0.67 6.93
N ARG A 46 3.10 0.49 7.77
CA ARG A 46 2.96 0.68 9.22
C ARG A 46 2.60 2.12 9.57
N GLU A 47 3.21 3.09 8.89
CA GLU A 47 2.85 4.49 9.07
C GLU A 47 1.42 4.76 8.63
N ALA A 48 0.97 4.16 7.52
CA ALA A 48 -0.38 4.31 7.00
C ALA A 48 -1.44 3.80 7.99
N VAL A 49 -1.27 2.57 8.48
CA VAL A 49 -2.18 1.96 9.47
C VAL A 49 -2.27 2.82 10.73
N ARG A 50 -1.13 3.32 11.21
CA ARG A 50 -1.07 4.20 12.37
C ARG A 50 -1.78 5.53 12.12
N LEU A 51 -1.53 6.17 10.98
CA LEU A 51 -2.17 7.43 10.61
C LEU A 51 -3.69 7.26 10.48
N VAL A 52 -4.17 6.18 9.86
CA VAL A 52 -5.59 5.85 9.77
C VAL A 52 -6.22 5.79 11.17
N ALA A 53 -5.58 5.11 12.11
CA ALA A 53 -6.08 5.05 13.49
C ALA A 53 -6.20 6.43 14.15
N PHE A 54 -5.24 7.34 13.91
CA PHE A 54 -5.29 8.71 14.41
C PHE A 54 -6.35 9.57 13.72
N LEU A 55 -6.55 9.42 12.40
CA LEU A 55 -7.60 10.14 11.68
C LEU A 55 -8.99 9.70 12.15
N GLU A 56 -9.20 8.39 12.33
CA GLU A 56 -10.47 7.84 12.80
C GLU A 56 -10.75 8.20 14.26
N SER A 57 -9.75 8.19 15.14
CA SER A 57 -9.94 8.62 16.53
C SER A 57 -10.28 10.11 16.61
N ALA A 58 -9.58 10.96 15.86
CA ALA A 58 -9.85 12.40 15.81
C ALA A 58 -11.21 12.72 15.18
N ARG A 59 -11.63 11.95 14.18
CA ARG A 59 -12.96 12.03 13.57
C ARG A 59 -14.06 11.59 14.54
N ALA A 60 -13.86 10.51 15.29
CA ALA A 60 -14.80 10.11 16.33
C ALA A 60 -14.96 11.20 17.40
N GLU A 61 -13.86 11.82 17.81
CA GLU A 61 -13.86 12.92 18.76
C GLU A 61 -14.52 14.20 18.23
N ALA A 62 -14.25 14.53 16.95
CA ALA A 62 -14.89 15.66 16.29
C ALA A 62 -16.42 15.53 16.30
N ARG A 63 -16.93 14.31 16.08
CA ARG A 63 -18.37 14.03 16.11
C ARG A 63 -18.94 14.01 17.52
N SER A 64 -18.25 13.42 18.49
CA SER A 64 -18.72 13.36 19.88
C SER A 64 -18.79 14.74 20.51
N GLY A 65 -17.78 15.59 20.24
CA GLY A 65 -17.65 16.93 20.80
C GLY A 65 -18.28 18.04 19.96
N GLY A 66 -18.77 17.74 18.74
CA GLY A 66 -19.25 18.76 17.81
C GLY A 66 -18.15 19.74 17.37
N LEU A 67 -16.90 19.27 17.30
CA LEU A 67 -15.73 20.10 17.01
C LEU A 67 -15.38 20.04 15.52
N THR A 68 -15.05 21.19 14.94
CA THR A 68 -14.42 21.23 13.62
C THR A 68 -12.95 20.83 13.75
N VAL A 69 -12.62 19.64 13.25
CA VAL A 69 -11.25 19.10 13.29
C VAL A 69 -10.70 18.94 11.87
N LEU A 70 -9.49 19.47 11.67
CA LEU A 70 -8.77 19.40 10.40
C LEU A 70 -7.41 18.73 10.65
N TRP A 71 -7.03 17.81 9.78
CA TRP A 71 -5.67 17.29 9.74
C TRP A 71 -4.88 17.96 8.61
N VAL A 72 -3.70 18.47 8.92
CA VAL A 72 -2.85 19.22 7.98
C VAL A 72 -1.44 18.63 7.98
N PRO A 73 -0.92 18.17 6.82
CA PRO A 73 0.49 17.79 6.71
C PRO A 73 1.37 19.03 6.78
N GLN A 74 2.51 18.92 7.47
CA GLN A 74 3.44 20.03 7.63
C GLN A 74 4.69 19.85 6.76
N ALA A 75 5.30 20.97 6.38
CA ALA A 75 6.59 20.96 5.71
C ALA A 75 7.70 20.54 6.69
N ASN A 76 8.71 19.84 6.19
CA ASN A 76 9.80 19.36 7.02
C ASN A 76 10.53 20.53 7.71
N GLY A 77 10.77 20.42 9.03
CA GLY A 77 11.44 21.44 9.84
C GLY A 77 10.54 22.29 10.76
N SER A 78 9.21 22.15 10.72
CA SER A 78 8.28 22.86 11.63
C SER A 78 8.17 22.28 13.05
N GLY A 79 9.06 21.35 13.41
CA GLY A 79 9.03 20.66 14.70
C GLY A 79 8.07 19.46 14.73
N ASN A 80 6.87 19.57 14.15
CA ASN A 80 5.93 18.46 13.95
C ASN A 80 5.77 18.16 12.45
N ASP A 81 5.45 16.91 12.13
CA ASP A 81 5.30 16.43 10.75
C ASP A 81 3.88 16.63 10.19
N TYR A 82 2.91 16.73 11.09
CA TYR A 82 1.52 17.09 10.80
C TYR A 82 0.87 17.69 12.04
N GLN A 83 -0.34 18.21 11.90
CA GLN A 83 -1.10 18.78 13.01
C GLN A 83 -2.60 18.48 12.88
N PHE A 84 -3.25 18.37 14.04
CA PHE A 84 -4.70 18.34 14.17
C PHE A 84 -5.19 19.71 14.69
N ILE A 85 -5.76 20.52 13.80
CA ILE A 85 -6.36 21.81 14.16
C ILE A 85 -7.75 21.54 14.72
N GLY A 86 -8.08 22.15 15.87
CA GLY A 86 -9.39 22.01 16.52
C GLY A 86 -9.50 20.85 17.51
N LEU A 87 -8.51 19.95 17.55
CA LEU A 87 -8.47 18.86 18.52
C LEU A 87 -7.89 19.35 19.88
N PRO A 88 -8.54 19.06 21.02
CA PRO A 88 -8.04 19.46 22.33
C PRO A 88 -6.65 18.89 22.64
N GLN A 89 -5.81 19.68 23.32
CA GLN A 89 -4.41 19.32 23.63
C GLN A 89 -4.29 17.99 24.39
N ALA A 90 -5.21 17.72 25.31
CA ALA A 90 -5.24 16.46 26.08
C ALA A 90 -5.46 15.21 25.22
N MET A 91 -5.88 15.38 23.97
CA MET A 91 -6.30 14.32 23.05
C MET A 91 -5.42 14.25 21.81
N GLN A 92 -4.36 15.06 21.76
CA GLN A 92 -3.45 15.09 20.63
C GLN A 92 -2.61 13.80 20.58
N PRO A 93 -2.64 13.07 19.45
CA PRO A 93 -1.74 11.96 19.24
C PRO A 93 -0.31 12.47 19.02
N SER A 94 0.65 11.55 18.91
CA SER A 94 1.99 11.88 18.44
C SER A 94 1.94 12.56 17.07
N LEU A 95 2.51 13.74 16.94
CA LEU A 95 2.50 14.55 15.71
C LEU A 95 3.72 14.31 14.81
N ARG A 96 4.35 13.15 14.96
CA ARG A 96 5.57 12.76 14.26
C ARG A 96 5.43 11.42 13.58
N TRP A 97 5.98 11.32 12.37
CA TRP A 97 6.16 10.07 11.67
C TRP A 97 7.09 9.14 12.45
N MET A 98 6.93 7.83 12.29
CA MET A 98 7.91 6.85 12.76
C MET A 98 9.20 6.96 11.94
N GLU A 99 9.05 7.23 10.65
CA GLU A 99 10.15 7.43 9.70
C GLU A 99 10.26 8.92 9.34
N PRO A 100 11.37 9.61 9.67
CA PRO A 100 11.52 11.05 9.42
C PRO A 100 11.44 11.48 7.95
N GLU A 101 11.65 10.51 7.04
CA GLU A 101 11.63 10.73 5.60
C GLU A 101 10.22 10.64 5.00
N VAL A 102 9.22 10.18 5.76
CA VAL A 102 7.84 10.11 5.28
C VAL A 102 7.32 11.50 4.99
N ARG A 103 6.65 11.63 3.85
CA ARG A 103 5.95 12.85 3.44
C ARG A 103 4.51 12.52 3.15
N ALA A 104 3.63 13.45 3.49
CA ALA A 104 2.22 13.34 3.18
C ALA A 104 1.75 14.52 2.35
N GLU A 105 0.85 14.26 1.41
CA GLU A 105 0.22 15.27 0.56
C GLU A 105 -1.26 14.97 0.44
N VAL A 106 -2.12 15.97 0.66
CA VAL A 106 -3.57 15.82 0.45
C VAL A 106 -3.88 16.03 -1.03
N VAL A 107 -4.63 15.13 -1.64
CA VAL A 107 -4.98 15.21 -3.06
C VAL A 107 -6.02 16.28 -3.28
N GLY A 108 -5.71 17.28 -4.11
CA GLY A 108 -6.66 18.34 -4.49
C GLY A 108 -7.02 19.32 -3.37
N ALA A 109 -6.38 19.23 -2.20
CA ALA A 109 -6.64 20.10 -1.05
C ALA A 109 -5.37 20.29 -0.21
N ARG A 110 -5.47 21.08 0.87
CA ARG A 110 -4.37 21.32 1.81
C ARG A 110 -4.53 20.60 3.15
N SER A 111 -5.71 20.05 3.41
CA SER A 111 -6.08 19.45 4.69
C SER A 111 -7.17 18.41 4.49
N ILE A 112 -7.25 17.47 5.43
CA ILE A 112 -8.36 16.53 5.56
C ILE A 112 -9.33 17.05 6.61
N VAL A 113 -10.61 17.15 6.24
CA VAL A 113 -11.72 17.48 7.15
C VAL A 113 -12.17 16.20 7.86
N LEU A 114 -12.23 16.24 9.19
CA LEU A 114 -12.56 15.07 10.02
C LEU A 114 -13.93 15.15 10.70
N GLY A 115 -14.55 16.32 10.75
CA GLY A 115 -15.87 16.50 11.36
C GLY A 115 -16.14 17.98 11.70
N PRO A 116 -17.28 18.29 12.33
CA PRO A 116 -18.17 17.35 13.04
C PRO A 116 -19.21 16.64 12.15
N GLU A 117 -19.29 16.98 10.86
CA GLU A 117 -20.34 16.47 9.98
C GLU A 117 -20.23 14.94 9.78
N PRO A 118 -21.35 14.20 9.84
CA PRO A 118 -21.35 12.75 9.67
C PRO A 118 -21.06 12.33 8.22
N VAL A 119 -21.44 13.16 7.24
CA VAL A 119 -21.20 12.95 5.82
C VAL A 119 -20.20 13.99 5.35
N ILE A 120 -19.02 13.53 4.96
CA ILE A 120 -18.00 14.36 4.34
C ILE A 120 -17.81 13.92 2.89
N GLY A 121 -17.28 14.78 2.04
CA GLY A 121 -16.93 14.39 0.67
C GLY A 121 -15.81 13.34 0.65
N ALA A 122 -15.63 12.70 -0.50
CA ALA A 122 -14.49 11.83 -0.73
C ALA A 122 -13.18 12.62 -0.55
N GLN A 123 -12.25 12.06 0.22
CA GLN A 123 -10.97 12.68 0.53
C GLN A 123 -9.87 11.64 0.48
N SER A 124 -8.71 12.05 -0.05
CA SER A 124 -7.56 11.18 -0.16
C SER A 124 -6.27 11.93 0.13
N LEU A 125 -5.31 11.24 0.72
CA LEU A 125 -3.94 11.72 0.89
C LEU A 125 -2.96 10.65 0.44
N ILE A 126 -1.77 11.08 0.01
CA ILE A 126 -0.69 10.24 -0.46
C ILE A 126 0.43 10.30 0.57
N LEU A 127 0.84 9.14 1.08
CA LEU A 127 2.07 8.97 1.84
C LEU A 127 3.20 8.54 0.89
N ARG A 128 4.39 9.10 1.07
CA ARG A 128 5.58 8.79 0.27
C ARG A 128 6.79 8.52 1.16
N LEU A 129 7.58 7.51 0.81
CA LEU A 129 8.87 7.18 1.42
C LEU A 129 9.84 6.65 0.35
N GLY A 130 10.82 7.46 -0.04
CA GLY A 130 11.65 7.19 -1.21
C GLY A 130 10.78 7.05 -2.47
N ASP A 131 10.96 5.94 -3.20
CA ASP A 131 10.16 5.63 -4.40
C ASP A 131 8.83 4.93 -4.10
N GLN A 132 8.53 4.66 -2.83
CA GLN A 132 7.29 4.01 -2.43
C GLN A 132 6.21 5.07 -2.15
N GLN A 133 4.99 4.78 -2.61
CA GLN A 133 3.82 5.61 -2.34
C GLN A 133 2.64 4.74 -1.93
N LEU A 134 1.77 5.29 -1.08
CA LEU A 134 0.56 4.65 -0.62
C LEU A 134 -0.53 5.71 -0.48
N VAL A 135 -1.72 5.43 -0.98
CA VAL A 135 -2.87 6.33 -0.89
C VAL A 135 -3.73 5.92 0.29
N ILE A 136 -4.19 6.87 1.10
CA ILE A 136 -5.22 6.66 2.12
C ILE A 136 -6.45 7.44 1.68
N SER A 137 -7.61 6.79 1.62
CA SER A 137 -8.83 7.40 1.12
C SER A 137 -10.06 7.04 1.96
N THR A 138 -11.06 7.91 1.91
CA THR A 138 -12.43 7.69 2.41
C THR A 138 -13.39 8.22 1.35
N ASP A 139 -14.53 7.55 1.16
CA ASP A 139 -15.66 8.08 0.40
C ASP A 139 -16.56 8.99 1.26
N GLY A 140 -16.23 9.13 2.55
CA GLY A 140 -16.96 9.90 3.55
C GLY A 140 -18.05 9.13 4.29
N LEU A 141 -18.40 7.92 3.82
CA LEU A 141 -19.32 7.00 4.48
C LEU A 141 -18.57 5.90 5.24
N THR A 142 -17.45 5.44 4.71
CA THR A 142 -16.58 4.45 5.33
C THR A 142 -15.41 5.10 6.09
N ALA A 143 -14.73 4.29 6.89
CA ALA A 143 -13.45 4.69 7.48
C ALA A 143 -12.40 4.99 6.40
N PHE A 144 -11.39 5.78 6.75
CA PHE A 144 -10.17 5.89 5.97
C PHE A 144 -9.51 4.52 5.86
N ALA A 145 -9.03 4.17 4.66
CA ALA A 145 -8.33 2.92 4.42
C ALA A 145 -7.13 3.14 3.50
N PRO A 146 -6.02 2.41 3.71
CA PRO A 146 -4.95 2.28 2.72
C PRO A 146 -5.52 1.66 1.45
N TYR A 147 -5.34 2.35 0.32
CA TYR A 147 -5.66 1.81 -0.99
C TYR A 147 -4.50 0.91 -1.44
N HIS A 148 -4.72 -0.39 -1.31
CA HIS A 148 -3.94 -1.43 -1.96
C HIS A 148 -4.61 -1.70 -3.30
N GLY A 149 -4.03 -1.24 -4.41
CA GLY A 149 -4.75 -1.19 -5.68
C GLY A 149 -5.32 -2.52 -6.16
N GLU A 150 -6.62 -2.54 -6.44
CA GLU A 150 -7.17 -2.96 -7.72
C GLU A 150 -7.81 -1.68 -8.30
N PRO A 151 -7.45 -1.21 -9.52
CA PRO A 151 -8.14 -0.07 -10.13
C PRO A 151 -9.65 -0.29 -10.05
N PRO A 152 -10.48 0.76 -9.84
CA PRO A 152 -11.92 0.57 -9.89
C PRO A 152 -12.23 -0.09 -11.22
N GLU A 153 -12.74 -1.32 -11.17
CA GLU A 153 -13.30 -2.01 -12.32
C GLU A 153 -14.41 -1.09 -12.81
N VAL A 154 -14.09 -0.27 -13.81
CA VAL A 154 -15.09 0.45 -14.57
C VAL A 154 -15.92 -0.66 -15.19
N ASP A 155 -17.09 -0.91 -14.59
CA ASP A 155 -18.11 -1.82 -15.08
C ASP A 155 -18.56 -1.31 -16.47
N LEU A 156 -17.75 -1.63 -17.47
CA LEU A 156 -18.10 -1.51 -18.87
C LEU A 156 -19.11 -2.64 -19.09
N PRO A 157 -20.38 -2.31 -19.42
CA PRO A 157 -21.39 -3.33 -19.62
C PRO A 157 -20.89 -4.35 -20.64
N PRO A 158 -20.96 -5.67 -20.34
CA PRO A 158 -20.56 -6.69 -21.29
C PRO A 158 -21.60 -6.72 -22.41
N GLY A 159 -21.27 -6.15 -23.57
CA GLY A 159 -22.18 -6.27 -24.72
C GLY A 159 -22.09 -5.23 -25.83
N ALA A 160 -21.17 -4.27 -25.82
CA ALA A 160 -20.99 -3.39 -26.98
C ALA A 160 -20.14 -4.05 -28.09
N ASN A 161 -20.41 -5.32 -28.40
CA ASN A 161 -19.94 -5.94 -29.64
C ASN A 161 -20.97 -5.60 -30.72
N GLY A 162 -20.49 -4.95 -31.78
CA GLY A 162 -21.29 -4.42 -32.88
C GLY A 162 -22.17 -5.45 -33.57
N GLU A 163 -23.42 -5.55 -33.11
CA GLU A 163 -24.51 -6.17 -33.85
C GLU A 163 -25.63 -5.15 -34.04
N GLY A 164 -25.96 -4.88 -35.30
CA GLY A 164 -27.17 -4.16 -35.67
C GLY A 164 -26.95 -2.84 -36.41
N LEU A 165 -26.40 -2.88 -37.62
CA LEU A 165 -26.64 -1.85 -38.65
C LEU A 165 -26.42 -2.38 -40.09
N THR A 166 -26.72 -3.67 -40.32
CA THR A 166 -26.97 -4.21 -41.66
C THR A 166 -28.40 -4.70 -41.72
N GLY A 167 -29.32 -3.83 -42.13
CA GLY A 167 -30.72 -4.23 -42.27
C GLY A 167 -31.71 -3.08 -42.21
N ALA A 168 -31.63 -2.14 -43.14
CA ALA A 168 -32.77 -1.40 -43.70
C ALA A 168 -32.19 -0.24 -44.50
N LEU A 169 -32.30 -0.30 -45.84
CA LEU A 169 -32.67 0.79 -46.75
C LEU A 169 -32.59 0.22 -48.17
N ASN A 170 -33.49 -0.73 -48.46
CA ASN A 170 -33.85 -1.09 -49.82
C ASN A 170 -35.38 -0.94 -49.90
N GLY A 171 -35.85 -0.04 -50.77
CA GLY A 171 -37.26 0.03 -51.18
C GLY A 171 -38.06 1.25 -50.72
N GLN A 172 -37.82 2.40 -51.35
CA GLN A 172 -38.81 3.29 -52.00
C GLN A 172 -38.11 4.58 -52.44
#